data_AF-A0A8H4B989-F1
#
_entry.id   AF-A0A8H4B989-F1
#
_cell.length_a   1.000
_cell.length_b   1.000
_cell.length_c   1.000
_cell.angle_alpha   90.00
_cell.angle_beta   90.00
_cell.angle_gamma   90.00
#
_symmetry.space_group_name_H-M   'P 1'
#
loop_
_entity.id
_entity.type
_entity.pdbx_description
1 polymer ?
#
loop_
_entity_poly.entity_id
_entity_poly.type
_entity_poly.pdbx_seq_one_letter_code
_entity_poly.pdbx_strand_id
1 'polypeptide(L)'
;LLSDSATQDYIFWVDNGQVICIPNATSFSQTILPKFFKHSNWQSFVRQLNLYGFRKVYQLNLAYDESAEKRTVWQFKHASFRKDAPEKLCDITRR
;
A
#
# COMPACT_ATOMS: atom_id res chain seq x y z
N LEU A 1 -3.24 -8.69 7.27
CA LEU A 1 -3.04 -8.18 5.89
C LEU A 1 -1.63 -8.50 5.41
N LEU A 2 -0.62 -7.66 5.60
CA LEU A 2 0.73 -7.84 5.01
C LEU A 2 1.52 -9.10 5.45
N SER A 3 1.13 -9.74 6.55
CA SER A 3 1.76 -10.97 7.05
C SER A 3 1.12 -12.25 6.50
N ASP A 4 -0.01 -12.14 5.79
CA ASP A 4 -0.77 -13.28 5.27
C ASP A 4 -0.35 -13.58 3.84
N SER A 5 0.11 -14.81 3.60
CA SER A 5 0.54 -15.30 2.28
C SER A 5 -0.59 -15.24 1.25
N ALA A 6 -1.85 -15.38 1.65
CA ALA A 6 -3.01 -15.31 0.76
C ALA A 6 -3.25 -13.90 0.19
N THR A 7 -2.56 -12.88 0.71
CA THR A 7 -2.72 -11.49 0.27
C THR A 7 -1.50 -10.92 -0.46
N GLN A 8 -0.41 -11.70 -0.55
CA GLN A 8 0.88 -11.24 -1.09
C GLN A 8 0.81 -10.84 -2.57
N ASP A 9 -0.12 -11.38 -3.35
CA ASP A 9 -0.31 -10.97 -4.75
C ASP A 9 -0.91 -9.56 -4.90
N TYR A 10 -1.55 -9.06 -3.84
CA TYR A 10 -2.29 -7.79 -3.87
C TYR A 10 -1.62 -6.69 -3.07
N ILE A 11 -0.94 -7.04 -1.98
CA ILE A 11 -0.20 -6.11 -1.14
C ILE A 11 0.97 -6.81 -0.46
N PHE A 12 2.15 -6.23 -0.59
CA PHE A 12 3.36 -6.83 -0.03
C PHE A 12 4.40 -5.78 0.36
N TRP A 13 5.33 -6.21 1.18
CA TRP A 13 6.48 -5.41 1.58
C TRP A 13 7.55 -5.40 0.49
N VAL A 14 8.11 -4.23 0.20
CA VAL A 14 9.31 -4.02 -0.62
C VAL A 14 10.31 -3.16 0.16
N ASP A 15 11.47 -2.89 -0.45
CA ASP A 15 12.53 -2.07 0.18
C ASP A 15 12.90 -2.56 1.58
N ASN A 16 13.12 -3.87 1.70
CA ASN A 16 13.42 -4.57 2.95
C ASN A 16 12.39 -4.34 4.06
N GLY A 17 11.11 -4.20 3.72
CA GLY A 17 10.05 -4.04 4.71
C GLY A 17 9.78 -2.61 5.15
N GLN A 18 10.28 -1.62 4.40
CA GLN A 18 10.06 -0.19 4.69
C GLN A 18 8.93 0.42 3.87
N VAL A 19 8.55 -0.24 2.76
CA VAL A 19 7.56 0.26 1.82
C VAL A 19 6.53 -0.83 1.57
N ILE A 20 5.26 -0.46 1.53
CA ILE A 20 4.20 -1.33 1.03
C ILE A 20 3.93 -1.05 -0.43
N CYS A 21 3.77 -2.11 -1.21
CA CYS A 21 3.51 -2.06 -2.64
C CYS A 21 2.15 -2.70 -2.95
N ILE A 22 1.38 -2.03 -3.81
CA ILE A 22 0.08 -2.45 -4.31
C ILE A 22 0.17 -2.37 -5.85
N PRO A 23 0.37 -3.50 -6.54
CA PRO A 23 0.65 -3.51 -7.98
C PRO A 23 -0.59 -3.18 -8.81
N ASN A 24 -1.80 -3.49 -8.31
CA ASN A 24 -3.06 -3.20 -8.97
C ASN A 24 -4.11 -2.73 -7.95
N ALA A 25 -4.42 -1.43 -7.98
CA ALA A 25 -5.40 -0.82 -7.08
C ALA A 25 -6.82 -1.40 -7.26
N THR A 26 -7.22 -1.75 -8.49
CA THR A 26 -8.55 -2.29 -8.81
C THR A 26 -8.73 -3.68 -8.19
N SER A 27 -7.81 -4.60 -8.47
CA SER A 27 -7.86 -5.97 -7.92
C SER A 27 -7.77 -5.97 -6.39
N PHE A 28 -6.88 -5.16 -5.81
CA PHE A 28 -6.80 -4.98 -4.35
C PHE A 28 -8.13 -4.46 -3.78
N SER A 29 -8.74 -3.49 -4.43
CA SER A 29 -10.00 -2.88 -3.98
C SER A 29 -11.19 -3.84 -3.99
N GLN A 30 -11.24 -4.74 -4.97
CA GLN A 30 -12.33 -5.72 -5.09
C GLN A 30 -12.13 -6.94 -4.19
N THR A 31 -10.88 -7.42 -4.05
CA THR A 31 -10.62 -8.70 -3.36
C THR A 31 -10.20 -8.53 -1.91
N ILE A 32 -9.42 -7.49 -1.59
CA ILE A 32 -8.84 -7.32 -0.25
C ILE A 32 -9.68 -6.38 0.59
N LEU A 33 -10.07 -5.21 0.07
CA LEU A 33 -10.75 -4.21 0.88
C LEU A 33 -12.03 -4.75 1.56
N PRO A 34 -12.93 -5.50 0.90
CA PRO A 34 -14.12 -6.05 1.55
C PRO A 34 -13.83 -7.09 2.66
N LYS A 35 -12.66 -7.72 2.64
CA LYS A 35 -12.26 -8.72 3.66
C LYS A 35 -11.79 -8.05 4.96
N PHE A 36 -11.21 -6.86 4.88
CA PHE A 36 -10.60 -6.16 6.01
C PHE A 36 -11.31 -4.84 6.38
N PHE A 37 -12.13 -4.29 5.49
CA PHE A 37 -12.85 -3.03 5.64
C PHE A 37 -14.31 -3.18 5.20
N LYS A 38 -15.18 -2.29 5.68
CA LYS A 38 -16.62 -2.27 5.33
C LYS A 38 -16.93 -1.64 3.97
N HIS A 39 -15.93 -1.52 3.09
CA HIS A 39 -16.07 -0.92 1.75
C HIS A 39 -15.02 -1.49 0.79
N SER A 40 -15.25 -1.36 -0.51
CA SER A 40 -14.27 -1.65 -1.58
C SER A 40 -13.65 -0.39 -2.20
N ASN A 41 -13.87 0.80 -1.61
CA ASN A 41 -13.43 2.05 -2.22
C ASN A 41 -11.93 2.32 -2.02
N TRP A 42 -11.17 2.31 -3.12
CA TRP A 42 -9.75 2.66 -3.17
C TRP A 42 -9.44 4.03 -2.52
N GLN A 43 -10.23 5.05 -2.82
CA GLN A 43 -9.97 6.41 -2.33
C GLN A 43 -10.18 6.52 -0.82
N SER A 44 -11.08 5.72 -0.26
CA SER A 44 -11.26 5.64 1.19
C SER A 44 -10.05 5.00 1.87
N PHE A 45 -9.47 3.97 1.25
CA PHE A 45 -8.20 3.37 1.71
C PHE A 45 -7.04 4.37 1.64
N VAL A 46 -6.87 5.08 0.52
CA VAL A 46 -5.84 6.14 0.37
C VAL A 46 -6.05 7.26 1.38
N ARG A 47 -7.31 7.65 1.66
CA ARG A 47 -7.63 8.65 2.68
C ARG A 47 -7.17 8.20 4.07
N GLN A 48 -7.38 6.93 4.43
CA GLN A 48 -6.90 6.36 5.69
C GLN A 48 -5.38 6.40 5.77
N LEU A 49 -4.67 5.96 4.73
CA LEU A 49 -3.20 6.06 4.65
C LEU A 49 -2.73 7.51 4.90
N ASN A 50 -3.36 8.49 4.23
CA ASN A 50 -3.02 9.90 4.42
C ASN A 50 -3.31 10.41 5.84
N LEU A 51 -4.39 9.95 6.49
CA LEU A 51 -4.73 10.30 7.88
C LEU A 51 -3.68 9.81 8.88
N TYR A 52 -3.11 8.62 8.64
CA TYR A 52 -2.03 8.04 9.43
C TYR A 52 -0.63 8.48 8.95
N GLY A 53 -0.54 9.50 8.09
CA GLY A 53 0.73 10.11 7.71
C GLY A 53 1.56 9.33 6.68
N PHE A 54 1.01 8.27 6.08
CA PHE A 54 1.70 7.55 5.00
C PHE A 54 1.90 8.48 3.80
N ARG A 55 3.03 8.33 3.12
CA ARG A 55 3.38 9.10 1.93
C ARG A 55 3.53 8.18 0.73
N LYS A 56 2.99 8.61 -0.41
CA LYS A 56 3.20 7.93 -1.69
C LYS A 56 4.68 8.03 -2.07
N VAL A 57 5.29 6.91 -2.41
CA VAL A 57 6.65 6.87 -2.96
C VAL A 57 6.53 7.07 -4.46
N TYR A 58 7.10 8.15 -4.97
CA TYR A 58 7.24 8.38 -6.40
C TYR A 58 8.55 7.71 -6.84
N GLN A 59 8.50 6.46 -7.29
CA GLN A 59 9.58 5.97 -8.14
C GLN A 59 9.44 6.71 -9.47
N LEU A 60 10.49 7.42 -9.90
CA LEU A 60 10.57 7.97 -11.25
C LEU A 60 10.25 6.83 -12.22
N ASN A 61 9.14 7.01 -12.94
CA ASN A 61 8.53 6.09 -13.88
C ASN A 61 9.52 5.07 -14.47
N LEU A 62 9.32 3.79 -14.13
CA LEU A 62 9.80 2.72 -14.99
C LEU A 62 9.08 2.90 -16.34
N ALA A 63 9.89 3.22 -17.34
CA ALA A 63 9.58 3.25 -18.76
C ALA A 63 8.56 4.30 -19.23
N TYR A 64 9.13 5.29 -19.92
CA TYR A 64 8.56 5.97 -21.07
C TYR A 64 8.23 4.91 -22.15
N ASP A 65 7.12 4.19 -21.98
CA ASP A 65 6.57 3.30 -23.00
C ASP A 65 5.12 3.71 -23.23
N GLU A 66 4.85 4.23 -24.43
CA GLU A 66 3.54 4.76 -24.85
C GLU A 66 2.48 3.66 -25.00
N SER A 67 2.87 2.38 -24.97
CA SER A 67 1.99 1.24 -25.30
C SER A 67 1.54 0.41 -24.10
N ALA A 68 2.25 0.47 -22.96
CA ALA A 68 1.89 -0.30 -21.77
C ALA A 68 0.79 0.45 -21.01
N GLU A 69 -0.42 -0.11 -20.97
CA GLU A 69 -1.46 0.26 -20.01
C GLU A 69 -0.79 0.58 -18.67
N LYS A 70 -0.82 1.86 -18.26
CA LYS A 70 -0.17 2.38 -17.06
C LYS A 70 -0.60 1.57 -15.85
N ARG A 71 0.08 0.46 -15.57
CA ARG A 71 0.02 -0.28 -14.33
C ARG A 71 0.65 0.63 -13.29
N THR A 72 -0.17 1.55 -12.78
CA THR A 72 0.24 2.51 -11.76
C THR A 72 0.44 1.69 -10.50
N VAL A 73 1.68 1.27 -10.27
CA VAL A 73 2.07 0.62 -9.03
C VAL A 73 1.98 1.65 -7.91
N TRP A 74 1.24 1.34 -6.87
CA TRP A 74 1.08 2.23 -5.72
C TRP A 74 2.01 1.79 -4.61
N GLN A 75 2.92 2.68 -4.24
CA GLN A 75 3.85 2.45 -3.14
C GLN A 75 3.63 3.49 -2.05
N PHE A 76 3.60 3.05 -0.80
CA PHE A 76 3.44 3.91 0.36
C PHE A 76 4.47 3.58 1.43
N LYS A 77 4.94 4.60 2.13
CA LYS A 77 5.86 4.46 3.25
C LYS A 77 5.44 5.32 4.44
N HIS A 78 5.83 4.88 5.63
CA HIS A 78 5.72 5.67 6.86
C HIS A 78 6.93 5.33 7.75
N ALA A 79 7.51 6.32 8.41
CA ALA A 79 8.77 6.16 9.16
C ALA A 79 8.68 5.07 10.26
N SER A 80 7.54 5.02 10.95
CA SER A 80 7.26 4.06 12.02
C SER A 80 6.51 2.80 11.55
N PHE A 81 6.19 2.67 10.26
CA PHE A 81 5.52 1.49 9.72
C PHE A 81 6.54 0.60 9.01
N ARG A 82 7.07 -0.40 9.71
CA ARG A 82 8.12 -1.27 9.17
C ARG A 82 7.84 -2.73 9.51
N LYS A 83 8.23 -3.64 8.60
CA LYS A 83 8.07 -5.09 8.79
C LYS A 83 8.91 -5.63 9.96
N ASP A 84 10.11 -5.07 10.13
CA ASP A 84 11.12 -5.49 11.11
C ASP A 84 10.90 -4.90 12.50
N ALA A 85 10.05 -3.88 12.63
CA ALA A 85 9.84 -3.12 13.86
C ALA A 85 8.34 -2.90 14.15
N PRO A 86 7.56 -3.96 14.42
CA PRO A 86 6.13 -3.85 14.70
C PRO A 86 5.82 -3.06 15.99
N GLU A 87 6.76 -2.94 16.92
CA GLU A 87 6.62 -2.15 18.14
C GLU A 87 6.46 -0.65 17.84
N LYS A 88 7.02 -0.15 16.73
CA LYS A 88 6.90 1.26 16.31
C LYS A 88 5.51 1.61 15.77
N LEU A 89 4.62 0.64 15.64
CA LEU A 89 3.23 0.89 15.25
C LEU A 89 2.50 1.79 16.26
N CYS A 90 2.89 1.78 17.54
CA CYS A 90 2.30 2.66 18.54
C CYS A 90 2.60 4.15 18.30
N ASP A 91 3.66 4.47 17.54
CA ASP A 91 4.02 5.84 17.19
C ASP A 91 3.16 6.40 16.04
N ILE A 92 2.36 5.55 15.37
CA ILE A 92 1.51 5.96 14.26
C ILE A 92 0.19 6.50 14.82
N THR A 93 0.07 7.83 14.84
CA THR A 93 -1.16 8.50 15.29
C THR A 93 -1.97 9.03 14.11
N ARG A 94 -3.28 9.08 14.32
CA ARG A 94 -4.20 9.69 13.38
C ARG A 94 -4.12 11.21 13.52
N ARG A 95 -3.93 11.91 12.40
CA ARG A 95 -4.03 13.38 12.33
C ARG A 95 -5.47 13.86 12.27
#